data_AF-A0A699XP42-F1
#
_entry.id   AF-A0A699XP42-F1
#
_cell.length_a   1.000
_cell.length_b   1.000
_cell.length_c   1.000
_cell.angle_alpha   90.00
_cell.angle_beta   90.00
_cell.angle_gamma   90.00
#
_symmetry.space_group_name_H-M   'P 1'
#
loop_
_entity.id
_entity.type
_entity.pdbx_description
1 polymer ?
#
loop_
_entity_poly.entity_id
_entity_poly.type
_entity_poly.pdbx_seq_one_letter_code
_entity_poly.pdbx_strand_id
1 'polypeptide(L)' 'QACWIEAMQEEIHKFKRLEVWELVPQPDKVMVITLKWIYKEKLDELGGILKNKARLVARGYRQEEGIDFEESFAP' A
#
# COMPACT_ATOMS: atom_id res chain seq x y z
N GLN A 1 14.00 14.05 11.03
CA GLN A 1 13.50 13.99 9.65
C GLN A 1 12.62 12.75 9.54
N ALA A 2 11.34 12.92 9.20
CA ALA A 2 10.40 11.80 9.08
C ALA A 2 10.85 10.89 7.92
N CYS A 3 11.37 9.69 8.22
CA CYS A 3 11.87 8.77 7.21
C CYS A 3 10.71 8.00 6.57
N TRP A 4 9.95 8.67 5.71
CA TRP A 4 8.83 8.08 4.98
C TRP A 4 9.24 6.86 4.14
N ILE A 5 10.48 6.86 3.66
CA ILE A 5 11.06 5.77 2.88
C ILE A 5 11.13 4.48 3.70
N GLU A 6 11.54 4.55 4.98
CA GLU A 6 11.55 3.39 5.87
C GLU A 6 10.15 2.82 6.08
N ALA A 7 9.15 3.68 6.29
CA ALA A 7 7.76 3.26 6.45
C ALA A 7 7.21 2.59 5.18
N MET A 8 7.60 3.06 3.99
CA MET A 8 7.24 2.43 2.71
C MET A 8 7.91 1.06 2.55
N GLN A 9 9.19 0.94 2.93
CA GLN A 9 9.92 -0.31 2.88
C GLN A 9 9.38 -1.35 3.87
N GLU A 10 8.97 -0.94 5.08
CA GLU A 10 8.31 -1.82 6.05
C GLU A 10 7.02 -2.43 5.45
N GLU A 11 6.19 -1.61 4.80
CA GLU A 11 4.94 -2.06 4.19
C GLU A 11 5.20 -3.05 3.04
N ILE A 12 6.14 -2.74 2.13
CA ILE A 12 6.52 -3.65 1.04
C ILE A 12 7.10 -4.96 1.59
N HIS A 13 7.94 -4.90 2.63
CA HIS A 13 8.46 -6.11 3.28
C HIS A 13 7.35 -6.95 3.89
N LYS A 14 6.32 -6.32 4.46
CA LYS A 14 5.16 -7.04 5.00
C LYS A 14 4.43 -7.81 3.90
N PHE A 15 4.21 -7.21 2.73
CA PHE A 15 3.60 -7.91 1.60
C PHE A 15 4.45 -9.10 1.12
N LYS A 16 5.77 -8.92 1.02
CA LYS A 16 6.69 -10.02 0.66
C LYS A 16 6.67 -11.16 1.68
N ARG A 17 6.64 -10.83 2.97
CA ARG A 17 6.62 -11.82 4.06
C ARG A 17 5.30 -12.59 4.15
N LEU A 18 4.21 -11.96 3.77
CA LEU A 18 2.89 -12.58 3.75
C LEU A 18 2.58 -13.26 2.41
N GLU A 19 3.49 -13.18 1.43
CA GLU A 19 3.34 -13.76 0.09
C GLU A 19 2.05 -13.34 -0.64
N VAL A 20 1.50 -12.17 -0.28
CA VAL A 20 0.25 -11.64 -0.82
C VAL A 20 0.46 -10.86 -2.13
N TRP A 21 1.70 -10.55 -2.50
CA TRP A 21 2.04 -9.74 -3.67
C TRP A 21 3.17 -10.37 -4.47
N GLU A 22 2.98 -10.51 -5.77
CA GLU A 22 4.01 -10.89 -6.73
C GLU A 22 4.31 -9.73 -7.68
N LEU A 23 5.60 -9.51 -7.96
CA LEU A 23 6.00 -8.54 -8.98
C LEU A 23 5.91 -9.20 -10.35
N VAL A 24 4.83 -8.92 -11.08
CA VAL A 24 4.60 -9.44 -12.44
C VAL A 24 5.03 -8.42 -13.51
N PRO A 25 5.52 -8.87 -14.68
CA PRO A 25 5.70 -7.99 -15.82
C PRO A 25 4.35 -7.40 -16.25
N GLN A 26 4.38 -6.19 -16.81
CA GLN A 26 3.16 -5.55 -17.29
C GLN A 26 2.52 -6.40 -18.40
N PRO A 27 1.25 -6.83 -18.26
CA PRO A 27 0.59 -7.59 -19.30
C PRO A 27 0.25 -6.70 -20.51
N ASP A 28 0.45 -7.23 -21.71
CA ASP A 28 0.11 -6.54 -22.95
C ASP A 28 -1.40 -6.34 -23.06
N LYS A 29 -1.81 -5.13 -23.43
CA LYS A 29 -3.21 -4.72 -23.63
C LYS A 29 -4.11 -4.76 -22.37
N VAL A 30 -3.52 -4.94 -21.19
CA VAL A 30 -4.24 -4.84 -19.91
C VAL A 30 -4.03 -3.45 -19.30
N MET A 31 -5.11 -2.84 -18.81
CA MET A 31 -5.05 -1.54 -18.17
C MET A 31 -4.61 -1.70 -16.72
N VAL A 32 -3.39 -1.29 -16.40
CA VAL A 32 -2.83 -1.41 -15.04
C VAL A 32 -3.52 -0.41 -14.10
N ILE A 33 -4.02 -0.90 -12.97
CA ILE A 33 -4.53 -0.05 -11.90
C ILE A 33 -3.36 0.70 -11.25
N THR A 34 -3.43 2.03 -11.26
CA THR A 34 -2.42 2.84 -10.59
C THR A 34 -2.52 2.69 -9.07
N LEU A 35 -1.38 2.59 -8.40
CA LEU A 35 -1.29 2.61 -6.95
C LEU A 35 -1.02 4.03 -6.43
N LYS A 36 -1.40 4.30 -5.19
CA LYS A 36 -1.04 5.54 -4.47
C LYS A 36 -0.57 5.22 -3.05
N TRP A 37 0.30 6.07 -2.52
CA TRP A 37 0.73 5.99 -1.13
C TRP A 37 -0.15 6.88 -0.24
N ILE A 38 -0.55 6.34 0.91
CA ILE A 38 -1.20 7.08 1.99
C ILE A 38 -0.22 7.15 3.16
N TYR A 39 0.08 8.37 3.58
CA TYR A 39 0.98 8.65 4.70
C TYR A 39 0.17 9.07 5.92
N LYS A 40 0.54 8.56 7.09
CA LYS A 40 -0.06 8.93 8.37
C LYS A 40 1.00 8.95 9.46
N GLU A 41 1.12 10.07 10.15
CA GLU A 41 1.95 10.20 11.34
C GLU A 41 1.17 9.67 12.55
N LYS A 42 1.81 8.83 13.35
CA LYS A 42 1.35 8.52 14.71
C LYS A 42 2.03 9.49 15.65
N LEU A 43 1.22 10.27 16.35
CA LEU A 43 1.69 11.17 17.40
C LEU A 43 1.60 10.48 18.77
N ASP A 44 2.47 10.86 19.69
CA ASP A 44 2.36 10.53 21.11
C ASP A 44 1.34 11.46 21.80
N GLU A 45 1.12 11.26 23.11
CA GLU A 45 0.20 12.07 23.92
C GLU A 45 0.63 13.54 24.05
N LEU A 46 1.90 13.84 23.77
CA LEU A 46 2.52 15.16 23.82
C LEU A 46 2.59 15.82 22.42
N GLY A 47 2.09 15.16 21.37
CA GLY A 47 2.12 15.64 19.99
C GLY A 47 3.43 15.39 19.24
N GLY A 48 4.36 14.65 19.82
CA GLY A 48 5.61 14.21 19.19
C GLY A 48 5.37 13.09 18.17
N ILE A 49 6.12 13.07 17.06
CA ILE A 49 6.00 12.01 16.04
C ILE A 49 6.60 10.71 16.59
N LEU A 50 5.74 9.76 16.96
CA LEU A 50 6.12 8.44 17.44
C LEU A 50 6.52 7.50 16.29
N LYS A 51 5.73 7.48 15.21
CA LYS A 51 6.02 6.63 14.04
C LYS A 51 5.33 7.13 12.78
N ASN A 52 6.04 7.07 11.67
CA ASN A 52 5.48 7.28 10.33
C ASN A 52 4.88 5.97 9.82
N LYS A 53 3.66 6.01 9.30
CA LYS A 53 3.02 4.89 8.61
C LYS A 53 2.78 5.25 7.16
N ALA A 54 3.22 4.39 6.25
CA ALA A 54 2.88 4.45 4.85
C ALA A 54 2.01 3.23 4.51
N ARG A 55 1.00 3.42 3.66
CA ARG A 55 0.15 2.35 3.13
C ARG A 55 0.07 2.47 1.63
N LEU A 56 0.26 1.35 0.92
CA LEU A 56 0.08 1.28 -0.52
C LEU A 56 -1.35 0.85 -0.82
N VAL A 57 -2.08 1.63 -1.61
CA VAL A 57 -3.48 1.34 -1.96
C VAL A 57 -3.74 1.49 -3.45
N ALA A 58 -4.64 0.68 -3.97
CA ALA A 58 -5.15 0.83 -5.33
C ALA A 58 -5.97 2.13 -5.48
N ARG A 59 -5.86 2.77 -6.63
CA ARG A 59 -6.66 3.96 -6.95
C ARG A 59 -8.05 3.49 -7.43
N GLY A 60 -8.95 3.26 -6.48
CA GLY A 60 -10.25 2.59 -6.68
C GLY A 60 -11.29 3.27 -7.59
N TYR A 61 -10.98 4.36 -8.30
CA TYR A 61 -11.96 4.99 -9.23
C TYR A 61 -12.27 4.13 -10.47
N ARG A 62 -11.57 3.00 -10.66
CA ARG A 62 -11.65 2.16 -11.86
C ARG A 62 -11.62 0.65 -11.55
N GLN A 63 -11.95 0.24 -10.32
CA GLN A 63 -12.09 -1.19 -10.00
C GLN A 63 -13.43 -1.69 -10.53
N GLU A 64 -13.42 -2.75 -11.32
CA GLU A 64 -14.62 -3.47 -11.74
C GLU A 64 -14.93 -4.61 -10.74
N GLU A 65 -16.18 -4.69 -10.29
CA GLU A 65 -16.66 -5.77 -9.41
C GLU A 65 -16.52 -7.12 -10.12
N GLY A 66 -15.85 -8.09 -9.47
CA GLY A 66 -15.63 -9.43 -10.04
C GLY A 66 -14.41 -9.59 -10.96
N ILE A 67 -13.63 -8.52 -11.20
CA ILE A 67 -12.32 -8.59 -11.90
C ILE A 67 -11.18 -8.26 -10.94
N ASP A 68 -11.29 -7.16 -10.20
CA ASP A 68 -10.25 -6.67 -9.26
C ASP A 68 -10.67 -6.81 -7.78
N PHE A 69 -11.77 -7.52 -7.51
CA PHE A 69 -12.47 -7.59 -6.23
C PHE A 69 -12.63 -9.04 -5.71
N GLU A 70 -11.71 -9.96 -6.00
CA GLU A 70 -11.77 -11.30 -5.38
C GLU A 70 -11.08 -11.36 -4.00
N GLU A 71 -10.14 -10.46 -3.70
CA GLU A 71 -9.42 -10.48 -2.42
C GLU A 71 -9.52 -9.17 -1.66
N SER A 72 -10.55 -9.06 -0.80
CA SER A 72 -10.57 -8.07 0.26
C SER A 72 -9.63 -8.49 1.38
N PHE A 73 -8.40 -7.99 1.39
CA PHE A 73 -7.55 -8.06 2.58
C PHE A 73 -8.00 -6.97 3.56
N ALA A 74 -9.02 -7.29 4.36
CA ALA A 74 -9.37 -6.49 5.52
C ALA A 74 -8.17 -6.48 6.51
N PRO A 75 -7.84 -5.32 7.12
CA PRO A 75 -6.66 -5.13 7.96
C PRO A 75 -6.71 -5.86 9.30
#